data_AF-A0A2W4QWG1-F1
#
_entry.id   AF-A0A2W4QWG1-F1
#
_cell.length_a   1.000
_cell.length_b   1.000
_cell.length_c   1.000
_cell.angle_alpha   90.00
_cell.angle_beta   90.00
_cell.angle_gamma   90.00
#
_symmetry.space_group_name_H-M   'P 1'
#
loop_
_entity.id
_entity.type
_entity.pdbx_description
1 polymer ?
#
loop_
_entity_poly.entity_id
_entity_poly.type
_entity_poly.pdbx_seq_one_letter_code
_entity_poly.pdbx_strand_id
1 'polypeptide(L)'
;MRMSRKRARRESTSRDRATDYARAVVDGEIIAGPHVRNACRRHLDDLEHGHKRGLVWDPGPDGAGRAFGFFEEMLCLSEGQFEGQPFILQPSQAFIVGSLFGWKRVDGRRRFRRAYIEQGKGNGKTPLCAGIGLYGLVADGEAGAQIYSAASKRDQAQVMFADAVKMVRHSPDLASVLEFSGGIGREFNIAYHRRSSFFRPVSKETGKTGSGPRPHFVLADEIHEMSAGKNFELLDRGL
;
A
#
# COMPACT_ATOMS: atom_id res chain seq x y z
N MET A 1 0.83 34.12 -24.23
CA MET A 1 1.98 33.49 -23.55
C MET A 1 1.67 33.40 -22.05
N ARG A 2 1.12 32.29 -21.56
CA ARG A 2 0.78 32.13 -20.13
C ARG A 2 1.93 31.39 -19.44
N MET A 3 2.65 32.10 -18.57
CA MET A 3 3.70 31.51 -17.74
C MET A 3 3.09 30.48 -16.79
N SER A 4 3.56 29.24 -16.89
CA SER A 4 3.30 28.17 -15.92
C SER A 4 3.92 28.56 -14.58
N ARG A 5 3.08 28.78 -13.55
CA ARG A 5 3.55 28.93 -12.18
C ARG A 5 4.01 27.56 -11.68
N LYS A 6 5.33 27.33 -11.63
CA LYS A 6 5.92 26.24 -10.83
C LYS A 6 5.37 26.36 -9.41
N ARG A 7 4.59 25.36 -9.00
CA ARG A 7 4.04 25.28 -7.64
C ARG A 7 5.19 24.98 -6.69
N ALA A 8 5.49 25.90 -5.77
CA ALA A 8 6.52 25.70 -4.77
C ALA A 8 6.12 24.54 -3.84
N ARG A 9 6.93 23.48 -3.83
CA ARG A 9 6.83 22.34 -2.91
C ARG A 9 7.16 22.89 -1.52
N ARG A 10 6.20 22.88 -0.58
CA ARG A 10 6.54 23.00 0.83
C ARG A 10 7.21 21.69 1.24
N GLU A 11 8.54 21.71 1.29
CA GLU A 11 9.36 20.61 1.78
C GLU A 11 9.02 20.36 3.24
N SER A 12 8.47 19.19 3.55
CA SER A 12 8.67 18.58 4.86
C SER A 12 10.17 18.31 4.97
N THR A 13 10.85 19.05 5.85
CA THR A 13 12.32 19.04 6.00
C THR A 13 12.88 17.80 6.67
N SER A 14 12.01 16.89 7.14
CA SER A 14 12.43 15.62 7.71
C SER A 14 12.39 14.52 6.67
N ARG A 15 13.50 13.80 6.54
CA ARG A 15 13.59 12.58 5.74
C ARG A 15 12.78 11.42 6.35
N ASP A 16 12.38 11.52 7.62
CA ASP A 16 11.70 10.45 8.37
C ASP A 16 10.30 10.85 8.83
N ARG A 17 9.40 10.99 7.85
CA ARG A 17 8.00 11.37 8.05
C ARG A 17 7.22 10.41 8.96
N ALA A 18 7.62 9.14 9.02
CA ALA A 18 6.97 8.17 9.90
C ALA A 18 7.33 8.44 11.36
N THR A 19 8.60 8.70 11.67
CA THR A 19 9.02 9.10 13.02
C THR A 19 8.42 10.44 13.43
N ASP A 20 8.31 11.41 12.53
CA ASP A 20 7.67 12.70 12.85
C ASP A 20 6.20 12.55 13.23
N TYR A 21 5.45 11.78 12.44
CA TYR A 21 4.05 11.49 12.77
C TYR A 21 3.95 10.77 14.10
N ALA A 22 4.85 9.82 14.38
CA ALA A 22 4.86 9.10 15.64
C ALA A 22 5.07 10.03 16.84
N ARG A 23 6.04 10.96 16.76
CA ARG A 23 6.29 11.97 17.80
C ARG A 23 5.10 12.90 17.98
N ALA A 24 4.61 13.51 16.91
CA ALA A 24 3.47 14.42 16.97
C ALA A 24 2.21 13.77 17.58
N VAL A 25 1.98 12.47 17.35
CA VAL A 25 0.88 11.73 17.99
C VAL A 25 1.14 11.45 19.47
N VAL A 26 2.37 11.08 19.84
CA VAL A 26 2.73 10.77 21.23
C VAL A 26 2.74 12.04 22.10
N ASP A 27 3.21 13.14 21.53
CA ASP A 27 3.27 14.46 22.17
C ASP A 27 1.91 15.16 22.25
N GLY A 28 0.89 14.61 21.55
CA GLY A 28 -0.49 15.10 21.59
C GLY A 28 -0.79 16.24 20.60
N GLU A 29 0.17 16.61 19.74
CA GLU A 29 -0.04 17.59 18.67
C GLU A 29 -1.05 17.08 17.63
N ILE A 30 -1.00 15.78 17.32
CA ILE A 30 -1.97 15.10 16.46
C ILE A 30 -2.84 14.20 17.33
N ILE A 31 -4.14 14.52 17.38
CA ILE A 31 -5.12 13.69 18.07
C ILE A 31 -5.32 12.39 17.28
N ALA A 32 -5.06 11.26 17.94
CA ALA A 32 -5.27 9.94 17.36
C ALA A 32 -5.90 8.97 18.38
N GLY A 33 -6.59 7.95 17.88
CA GLY A 33 -7.19 6.91 18.71
C GLY A 33 -6.15 6.07 19.47
N PRO A 34 -6.57 5.27 20.47
CA PRO A 34 -5.66 4.50 21.32
C PRO A 34 -4.76 3.55 20.54
N HIS A 35 -5.28 2.87 19.51
CA HIS A 35 -4.48 1.94 18.70
C HIS A 35 -3.40 2.64 17.87
N VAL A 36 -3.71 3.81 17.30
CA VAL A 36 -2.72 4.61 16.56
C VAL A 36 -1.65 5.15 17.52
N ARG A 37 -2.05 5.69 18.68
CA ARG A 37 -1.11 6.12 19.72
C ARG A 37 -0.18 4.99 20.15
N ASN A 38 -0.71 3.78 20.35
CA ASN A 38 0.10 2.61 20.69
C ASN A 38 1.04 2.19 19.55
N ALA A 39 0.61 2.29 18.30
CA ALA A 39 1.48 2.02 17.14
C ALA A 39 2.62 3.05 17.03
N CYS A 40 2.33 4.34 17.28
CA CYS A 40 3.33 5.41 17.33
C CYS A 40 4.33 5.22 18.47
N ARG A 41 3.86 4.91 19.69
CA ARG A 41 4.75 4.58 20.82
C ARG A 41 5.63 3.38 20.49
N ARG A 42 5.04 2.30 19.98
CA ARG A 42 5.78 1.12 19.53
C ARG A 42 6.88 1.50 18.54
N HIS A 43 6.59 2.33 17.53
CA HIS A 43 7.59 2.82 16.57
C HIS A 43 8.77 3.49 17.28
N LEU A 44 8.51 4.40 18.21
CA LEU A 44 9.56 5.08 18.98
C LEU A 44 10.35 4.10 19.88
N ASP A 45 9.66 3.20 20.58
CA ASP A 45 10.29 2.17 21.42
C ASP A 45 11.17 1.22 20.59
N ASP A 46 10.78 0.91 19.36
CA ASP A 46 11.56 0.09 18.45
C ASP A 46 12.79 0.83 17.90
N LEU A 47 12.73 2.15 17.73
CA LEU A 47 13.93 2.94 17.38
C LEU A 47 14.98 2.82 18.48
N GLU A 48 14.55 2.86 19.74
CA GLU A 48 15.45 2.81 20.89
C GLU A 48 15.94 1.38 21.20
N HIS A 49 15.04 0.39 21.13
CA HIS A 49 15.28 -0.95 21.66
C HIS A 49 15.12 -2.07 20.63
N GLY A 50 14.68 -1.76 19.41
CA GLY A 50 14.40 -2.76 18.37
C GLY A 50 15.61 -3.55 17.92
N HIS A 51 16.81 -2.95 17.93
CA HIS A 51 18.06 -3.64 17.57
C HIS A 51 18.32 -4.90 18.43
N LYS A 52 17.93 -4.89 19.71
CA LYS A 52 18.03 -6.06 20.61
C LYS A 52 17.17 -7.26 20.14
N ARG A 53 16.16 -6.99 19.31
CA ARG A 53 15.27 -8.00 18.68
C ARG A 53 15.61 -8.22 17.20
N GLY A 54 16.75 -7.69 16.73
CA GLY A 54 17.17 -7.77 15.34
C GLY A 54 16.31 -6.95 14.39
N LEU A 55 15.75 -5.82 14.85
CA LEU A 55 14.99 -4.88 14.03
C LEU A 55 15.88 -3.74 13.54
N VAL A 56 15.68 -3.34 12.28
CA VAL A 56 16.37 -2.25 11.61
C VAL A 56 15.34 -1.30 11.05
N TRP A 57 15.50 0.00 11.33
CA TRP A 57 14.69 1.06 10.73
C TRP A 57 15.44 1.69 9.58
N ASP A 58 14.79 1.75 8.42
CA ASP A 58 15.32 2.37 7.21
C ASP A 58 14.35 3.45 6.72
N PRO A 59 14.56 4.73 7.08
CA PRO A 59 13.76 5.84 6.59
C PRO A 59 14.17 6.25 5.16
N GLY A 60 15.23 5.66 4.62
CA GLY A 60 15.91 6.12 3.42
C GLY A 60 15.35 5.56 2.11
N PRO A 61 16.09 5.74 1.00
CA PRO A 61 15.66 5.36 -0.35
C PRO A 61 15.56 3.85 -0.58
N ASP A 62 16.05 3.03 0.34
CA ASP A 62 15.94 1.57 0.27
C ASP A 62 14.81 1.01 1.17
N GLY A 63 14.19 1.86 1.98
CA GLY A 63 13.13 1.51 2.93
C GLY A 63 11.88 2.37 2.75
N ALA A 64 11.50 3.11 3.80
CA ALA A 64 10.28 3.92 3.79
C ALA A 64 10.26 4.97 2.68
N GLY A 65 11.39 5.64 2.43
CA GLY A 65 11.53 6.66 1.39
C GLY A 65 11.25 6.12 -0.01
N ARG A 66 11.60 4.86 -0.29
CA ARG A 66 11.27 4.20 -1.57
C ARG A 66 9.78 4.08 -1.79
N ALA A 67 9.08 3.63 -0.76
CA ALA A 67 7.64 3.48 -0.80
C ALA A 67 6.96 4.86 -0.91
N PHE A 68 7.43 5.87 -0.18
CA PHE A 68 6.92 7.24 -0.33
C PHE A 68 7.11 7.76 -1.75
N GLY A 69 8.31 7.65 -2.33
CA GLY A 69 8.57 8.04 -3.71
C GLY A 69 7.66 7.32 -4.69
N PHE A 70 7.44 6.01 -4.53
CA PHE A 70 6.51 5.28 -5.38
C PHE A 70 5.08 5.86 -5.33
N PHE A 71 4.56 6.13 -4.14
CA PHE A 71 3.22 6.74 -4.02
C PHE A 71 3.16 8.13 -4.64
N GLU A 72 4.15 8.98 -4.35
CA GLU A 72 4.09 10.40 -4.66
C GLU A 72 4.58 10.74 -6.07
N GLU A 73 5.34 9.83 -6.71
CA GLU A 73 5.94 10.04 -8.03
C GLU A 73 5.36 9.10 -9.09
N MET A 74 4.92 7.89 -8.71
CA MET A 74 4.40 6.91 -9.69
C MET A 74 2.87 6.77 -9.67
N LEU A 75 2.19 7.10 -8.57
CA LEU A 75 0.74 6.93 -8.46
C LEU A 75 0.02 8.27 -8.65
N CYS A 76 -1.01 8.25 -9.48
CA CYS A 76 -1.93 9.36 -9.68
C CYS A 76 -3.32 8.97 -9.18
N LEU A 77 -3.94 9.84 -8.38
CA LEU A 77 -5.33 9.71 -8.00
C LEU A 77 -6.23 10.00 -9.20
N SER A 78 -7.41 9.39 -9.21
CA SER A 78 -8.29 9.33 -10.39
C SER A 78 -9.75 9.59 -10.03
N GLU A 79 -10.01 10.28 -8.92
CA GLU A 79 -11.37 10.54 -8.46
C GLU A 79 -11.57 12.00 -8.04
N GLY A 80 -12.64 12.60 -8.58
CA GLY A 80 -13.10 13.94 -8.23
C GLY A 80 -12.00 15.00 -8.40
N GLN A 81 -11.86 15.86 -7.40
CA GLN A 81 -10.88 16.96 -7.41
C GLN A 81 -9.41 16.51 -7.47
N PHE A 82 -9.13 15.22 -7.30
CA PHE A 82 -7.78 14.66 -7.30
C PHE A 82 -7.42 13.96 -8.62
N GLU A 83 -8.28 14.02 -9.63
CA GLU A 83 -8.02 13.40 -10.93
C GLU A 83 -6.71 13.90 -11.56
N GLY A 84 -5.84 12.95 -11.91
CA GLY A 84 -4.52 13.20 -12.49
C GLY A 84 -3.51 13.82 -11.52
N GLN A 85 -3.86 14.01 -10.24
CA GLN A 85 -2.94 14.55 -9.24
C GLN A 85 -2.08 13.42 -8.65
N PRO A 86 -0.80 13.67 -8.34
CA PRO A 86 0.04 12.71 -7.63
C PRO A 86 -0.59 12.31 -6.28
N PHE A 87 -0.44 11.04 -5.90
CA PHE A 87 -0.91 10.55 -4.61
C PHE A 87 0.05 10.95 -3.50
N ILE A 88 -0.06 12.21 -3.06
CA ILE A 88 0.68 12.73 -1.91
C ILE A 88 0.15 12.09 -0.62
N LEU A 89 1.01 11.35 0.09
CA LEU A 89 0.62 10.67 1.32
C LEU A 89 0.32 11.69 2.42
N GLN A 90 -0.84 11.55 3.05
CA GLN A 90 -1.11 12.27 4.30
C GLN A 90 -0.20 11.75 5.43
N PRO A 91 0.02 12.51 6.51
CA PRO A 91 0.92 12.09 7.60
C PRO A 91 0.62 10.70 8.17
N SER A 92 -0.66 10.38 8.39
CA SER A 92 -1.08 9.05 8.87
C SER A 92 -0.83 7.94 7.84
N GLN A 93 -1.02 8.22 6.55
CA GLN A 93 -0.76 7.28 5.47
C GLN A 93 0.76 7.04 5.30
N ALA A 94 1.57 8.10 5.41
CA ALA A 94 3.03 8.01 5.43
C ALA A 94 3.52 7.19 6.63
N PHE A 95 2.90 7.31 7.80
CA PHE A 95 3.22 6.46 8.95
C PHE A 95 2.88 4.98 8.68
N ILE A 96 1.73 4.68 8.06
CA ILE A 96 1.34 3.32 7.69
C ILE A 96 2.32 2.72 6.68
N VAL A 97 2.56 3.42 5.56
CA VAL A 97 3.46 2.98 4.48
C VAL A 97 4.89 2.85 4.99
N GLY A 98 5.37 3.84 5.75
CA GLY A 98 6.69 3.84 6.34
C GLY A 98 6.85 2.69 7.34
N SER A 99 5.84 2.44 8.17
CA SER A 99 5.86 1.28 9.08
C SER A 99 5.99 -0.03 8.33
N LEU A 100 5.23 -0.21 7.24
CA LEU A 100 5.22 -1.44 6.44
C LEU A 100 6.56 -1.71 5.74
N PHE A 101 7.17 -0.68 5.14
CA PHE A 101 8.32 -0.86 4.24
C PHE A 101 9.67 -0.39 4.82
N GLY A 102 9.66 0.43 5.87
CA GLY A 102 10.87 0.92 6.54
C GLY A 102 11.37 0.01 7.67
N TRP A 103 10.48 -0.74 8.34
CA TRP A 103 10.89 -1.69 9.38
C TRP A 103 11.29 -3.04 8.80
N LYS A 104 12.56 -3.37 8.94
CA LYS A 104 13.17 -4.63 8.49
C LYS A 104 13.71 -5.42 9.68
N ARG A 105 14.00 -6.69 9.43
CA ARG A 105 14.86 -7.52 10.26
C ARG A 105 16.30 -7.39 9.77
N VAL A 106 17.26 -7.79 10.60
CA VAL A 106 18.69 -7.80 10.23
C VAL A 106 19.00 -8.61 8.96
N ASP A 107 18.15 -9.58 8.61
CA ASP A 107 18.26 -10.38 7.39
C ASP A 107 17.56 -9.73 6.17
N GLY A 108 17.11 -8.49 6.29
CA GLY A 108 16.45 -7.73 5.22
C GLY A 108 14.96 -8.02 5.05
N ARG A 109 14.40 -9.05 5.69
CA ARG A 109 12.96 -9.34 5.60
C ARG A 109 12.14 -8.29 6.32
N ARG A 110 10.92 -8.02 5.86
CA ARG A 110 10.03 -7.08 6.56
C ARG A 110 9.71 -7.56 7.96
N ARG A 111 9.63 -6.61 8.89
CA ARG A 111 9.16 -6.87 10.24
C ARG A 111 7.67 -7.20 10.24
N PHE A 112 6.86 -6.37 9.58
CA PHE A 112 5.41 -6.52 9.56
C PHE A 112 4.98 -7.26 8.29
N ARG A 113 4.43 -8.46 8.49
CA ARG A 113 3.78 -9.25 7.43
C ARG A 113 2.26 -9.09 7.41
N ARG A 114 1.70 -8.48 8.45
CA ARG A 114 0.27 -8.20 8.60
C ARG A 114 0.09 -6.77 9.09
N ALA A 115 -0.87 -6.06 8.49
CA ALA A 115 -1.31 -4.76 8.97
C ALA A 115 -2.83 -4.73 9.02
N TYR A 116 -3.34 -4.31 10.17
CA TYR A 116 -4.74 -3.96 10.36
C TYR A 116 -4.82 -2.44 10.43
N ILE A 117 -5.58 -1.85 9.52
CA ILE A 117 -5.69 -0.40 9.36
C ILE A 117 -7.15 -0.03 9.54
N GLU A 118 -7.43 0.71 10.60
CA GLU A 118 -8.73 1.28 10.89
C GLU A 118 -8.67 2.79 10.69
N GLN A 119 -9.42 3.30 9.72
CA GLN A 119 -9.52 4.71 9.40
C GLN A 119 -10.97 5.05 9.07
N GLY A 120 -11.41 6.25 9.45
CA GLY A 120 -12.75 6.72 9.12
C GLY A 120 -12.98 6.88 7.62
N LYS A 121 -14.25 6.87 7.21
CA LYS A 121 -14.65 7.11 5.82
C LYS A 121 -14.08 8.44 5.30
N GLY A 122 -13.60 8.44 4.05
CA GLY A 122 -13.05 9.63 3.39
C GLY A 122 -11.55 9.88 3.61
N ASN A 123 -10.84 9.05 4.38
CA ASN A 123 -9.39 9.18 4.59
C ASN A 123 -8.52 8.50 3.50
N GLY A 124 -9.12 8.08 2.39
CA GLY A 124 -8.39 7.47 1.27
C GLY A 124 -7.81 6.08 1.57
N LYS A 125 -8.46 5.27 2.43
CA LYS A 125 -8.01 3.92 2.77
C LYS A 125 -7.99 2.97 1.56
N THR A 126 -9.06 2.94 0.78
CA THR A 126 -9.17 2.06 -0.40
C THR A 126 -8.10 2.38 -1.45
N PRO A 127 -7.90 3.65 -1.89
CA PRO A 127 -6.80 3.97 -2.80
C PRO A 127 -5.42 3.72 -2.16
N LEU A 128 -5.24 3.93 -0.85
CA LEU A 128 -3.99 3.57 -0.16
C LEU A 128 -3.69 2.07 -0.31
N CYS A 129 -4.68 1.19 -0.06
CA CYS A 129 -4.54 -0.24 -0.26
C CYS A 129 -4.20 -0.60 -1.72
N ALA A 130 -4.89 0.01 -2.69
CA ALA A 130 -4.60 -0.19 -4.12
C ALA A 130 -3.14 0.18 -4.45
N GLY A 131 -2.65 1.31 -3.93
CA GLY A 131 -1.26 1.73 -4.08
C GLY A 131 -0.24 0.78 -3.44
N ILE A 132 -0.55 0.21 -2.27
CA ILE A 132 0.28 -0.83 -1.63
C ILE A 132 0.35 -2.07 -2.54
N GLY A 133 -0.76 -2.45 -3.18
CA GLY A 133 -0.82 -3.56 -4.13
C GLY A 133 0.05 -3.32 -5.35
N LEU A 134 -0.03 -2.13 -5.94
CA LEU A 134 0.82 -1.74 -7.07
C LEU A 134 2.30 -1.70 -6.68
N TYR A 135 2.64 -1.20 -5.49
CA TYR A 135 4.00 -1.25 -4.97
C TYR A 135 4.49 -2.70 -4.89
N GLY A 136 3.68 -3.60 -4.32
CA GLY A 136 3.94 -5.04 -4.27
C GLY A 136 4.14 -5.67 -5.65
N LEU A 137 3.39 -5.20 -6.64
CA LEU A 137 3.43 -5.70 -8.01
C LEU A 137 4.73 -5.34 -8.74
N VAL A 138 5.17 -4.08 -8.65
CA VAL A 138 6.24 -3.55 -9.53
C VAL A 138 7.51 -3.15 -8.81
N ALA A 139 7.41 -2.71 -7.55
CA ALA A 139 8.52 -2.09 -6.84
C ALA A 139 9.09 -3.03 -5.79
N ASP A 140 8.31 -3.90 -5.16
CA ASP A 140 8.76 -4.62 -3.97
C ASP A 140 9.85 -5.70 -4.20
N GLY A 141 10.11 -6.05 -5.47
CA GLY A 141 11.26 -6.89 -5.86
C GLY A 141 10.96 -8.38 -6.00
N GLU A 142 9.76 -8.82 -5.64
CA GLU A 142 9.33 -10.22 -5.74
C GLU A 142 9.12 -10.66 -7.20
N ALA A 143 9.70 -11.80 -7.56
CA ALA A 143 9.48 -12.43 -8.86
C ALA A 143 8.22 -13.31 -8.81
N GLY A 144 7.33 -13.19 -9.79
CA GLY A 144 6.08 -13.94 -9.81
C GLY A 144 5.08 -13.46 -8.75
N ALA A 145 5.17 -12.20 -8.33
CA ALA A 145 4.33 -11.63 -7.29
C ALA A 145 2.84 -11.74 -7.63
N GLN A 146 2.07 -12.39 -6.74
CA GLN A 146 0.62 -12.51 -6.88
C GLN A 146 -0.04 -11.56 -5.89
N ILE A 147 -0.63 -10.48 -6.38
CA ILE A 147 -1.34 -9.49 -5.58
C ILE A 147 -2.84 -9.74 -5.70
N TYR A 148 -3.53 -9.76 -4.57
CA TYR A 148 -4.98 -9.97 -4.55
C TYR A 148 -5.72 -8.88 -3.80
N SER A 149 -6.81 -8.37 -4.39
CA SER A 149 -7.80 -7.55 -3.67
C SER A 149 -8.95 -8.44 -3.20
N ALA A 150 -9.27 -8.36 -1.92
CA ALA A 150 -10.31 -9.10 -1.25
C ALA A 150 -11.23 -8.14 -0.49
N ALA A 151 -12.49 -8.54 -0.32
CA ALA A 151 -13.47 -7.85 0.51
C ALA A 151 -14.59 -8.84 0.86
N SER A 152 -15.52 -8.44 1.74
CA SER A 152 -16.70 -9.25 2.08
C SER A 152 -17.59 -9.48 0.84
N LYS A 153 -17.74 -8.47 -0.01
CA LYS A 153 -18.48 -8.51 -1.27
C LYS A 153 -17.55 -8.38 -2.48
N ARG A 154 -17.85 -9.12 -3.55
CA ARG A 154 -17.08 -9.07 -4.81
C ARG A 154 -16.98 -7.65 -5.36
N ASP A 155 -18.08 -6.90 -5.31
CA ASP A 155 -18.12 -5.54 -5.86
C ASP A 155 -17.17 -4.60 -5.09
N GLN A 156 -17.02 -4.77 -3.77
CA GLN A 156 -16.04 -4.01 -2.98
C GLN A 156 -14.60 -4.38 -3.33
N ALA A 157 -14.30 -5.68 -3.54
CA ALA A 157 -12.98 -6.11 -3.99
C ALA A 157 -12.64 -5.55 -5.38
N GLN A 158 -13.67 -5.40 -6.25
CA GLN A 158 -13.56 -4.77 -7.55
C GLN A 158 -13.33 -3.26 -7.46
N VAL A 159 -13.90 -2.56 -6.47
CA VAL A 159 -13.64 -1.11 -6.26
C VAL A 159 -12.15 -0.85 -6.05
N MET A 160 -11.53 -1.56 -5.10
CA MET A 160 -10.09 -1.43 -4.85
C MET A 160 -9.25 -1.75 -6.09
N PHE A 161 -9.62 -2.80 -6.81
CA PHE A 161 -8.95 -3.18 -8.05
C PHE A 161 -9.11 -2.11 -9.14
N ALA A 162 -10.31 -1.53 -9.27
CA ALA A 162 -10.58 -0.46 -10.21
C ALA A 162 -9.75 0.79 -9.89
N ASP A 163 -9.54 1.13 -8.62
CA ASP A 163 -8.63 2.21 -8.23
C ASP A 163 -7.20 1.94 -8.71
N ALA A 164 -6.71 0.71 -8.55
CA ALA A 164 -5.39 0.33 -9.09
C ALA A 164 -5.32 0.47 -10.62
N VAL A 165 -6.35 0.03 -11.36
CA VAL A 165 -6.43 0.19 -12.82
C VAL A 165 -6.38 1.67 -13.20
N LYS A 166 -7.17 2.52 -12.54
CA LYS A 166 -7.20 3.95 -12.82
C LYS A 166 -5.85 4.61 -12.50
N MET A 167 -5.21 4.26 -11.39
CA MET A 167 -3.86 4.74 -11.03
C MET A 167 -2.83 4.40 -12.12
N VAL A 168 -2.83 3.15 -12.60
CA VAL A 168 -1.93 2.71 -13.67
C VAL A 168 -2.20 3.48 -14.96
N ARG A 169 -3.46 3.66 -15.35
CA ARG A 169 -3.82 4.43 -16.56
C ARG A 169 -3.37 5.89 -16.52
N HIS A 170 -3.34 6.50 -15.34
CA HIS A 170 -2.91 7.89 -15.16
C HIS A 170 -1.40 8.05 -14.92
N SER A 171 -0.66 6.94 -14.84
CA SER A 171 0.78 6.94 -14.66
C SER A 171 1.47 6.46 -15.94
N PRO A 172 2.10 7.35 -16.73
CA PRO A 172 2.78 6.96 -17.96
C PRO A 172 3.84 5.87 -17.73
N ASP A 173 4.57 5.96 -16.61
CA ASP A 173 5.61 4.99 -16.26
C ASP A 173 5.01 3.61 -16.00
N LEU A 174 3.92 3.51 -15.22
CA LEU A 174 3.26 2.23 -14.96
C LEU A 174 2.54 1.69 -16.18
N ALA A 175 1.84 2.55 -16.93
CA ALA A 175 1.15 2.17 -18.16
C ALA A 175 2.09 1.63 -19.24
N SER A 176 3.38 2.04 -19.23
CA SER A 176 4.38 1.55 -20.18
C SER A 176 4.86 0.12 -19.91
N VAL A 177 4.62 -0.43 -18.71
CA VAL A 177 5.13 -1.75 -18.29
C VAL A 177 4.04 -2.72 -17.80
N LEU A 178 2.83 -2.23 -17.56
CA LEU A 178 1.70 -3.03 -17.08
C LEU A 178 0.65 -3.19 -18.18
N GLU A 179 0.12 -4.40 -18.29
CA GLU A 179 -0.93 -4.75 -19.25
C GLU A 179 -2.21 -5.14 -18.53
N PHE A 180 -3.36 -4.84 -19.11
CA PHE A 180 -4.65 -5.23 -18.58
C PHE A 180 -5.22 -6.43 -19.32
N SER A 181 -5.90 -7.32 -18.60
CA SER A 181 -6.79 -8.30 -19.23
C SER A 181 -8.25 -7.92 -19.00
N GLY A 182 -9.05 -8.02 -20.06
CA GLY A 182 -10.43 -7.53 -20.11
C GLY A 182 -10.56 -6.30 -21.00
N GLY A 183 -11.79 -5.82 -21.19
CA GLY A 183 -12.07 -4.55 -21.87
C GLY A 183 -11.98 -3.36 -20.91
N ILE A 184 -11.97 -2.15 -21.47
CA ILE A 184 -12.00 -0.90 -20.68
C ILE A 184 -13.22 -0.90 -19.76
N GLY A 185 -12.99 -0.73 -18.46
CA GLY A 185 -14.03 -0.76 -17.42
C GLY A 185 -14.51 -2.16 -17.03
N ARG A 186 -13.88 -3.22 -17.55
CA ARG A 186 -14.17 -4.64 -17.28
C ARG A 186 -12.90 -5.43 -17.01
N GLU A 187 -11.84 -4.75 -16.57
CA GLU A 187 -10.56 -5.36 -16.27
C GLU A 187 -10.69 -6.31 -15.08
N PHE A 188 -9.97 -7.43 -15.15
CA PHE A 188 -9.91 -8.41 -14.08
C PHE A 188 -8.47 -8.81 -13.72
N ASN A 189 -7.47 -8.23 -14.40
CA ASN A 189 -6.07 -8.52 -14.19
C ASN A 189 -5.20 -7.32 -14.62
N ILE A 190 -4.22 -6.98 -13.78
CA ILE A 190 -3.07 -6.14 -14.14
C ILE A 190 -1.86 -7.06 -14.18
N ALA A 191 -1.28 -7.29 -15.35
CA ALA A 191 -0.10 -8.14 -15.54
C ALA A 191 1.18 -7.30 -15.57
N TYR A 192 2.20 -7.80 -14.89
CA TYR A 192 3.57 -7.34 -15.07
C TYR A 192 4.41 -8.47 -15.67
N HIS A 193 4.37 -8.59 -16.99
CA HIS A 193 4.96 -9.72 -17.72
C HIS A 193 6.46 -9.89 -17.48
N ARG A 194 7.21 -8.78 -17.35
CA ARG A 194 8.66 -8.81 -17.11
C ARG A 194 9.05 -9.57 -15.84
N ARG A 195 8.14 -9.67 -14.86
CA ARG A 195 8.36 -10.38 -13.60
C ARG A 195 7.43 -11.58 -13.42
N SER A 196 6.64 -11.93 -14.44
CA SER A 196 5.59 -12.96 -14.34
C SER A 196 4.61 -12.71 -13.17
N SER A 197 4.41 -11.45 -12.80
CA SER A 197 3.60 -11.02 -11.66
C SER A 197 2.21 -10.54 -12.10
N PHE A 198 1.24 -10.52 -11.19
CA PHE A 198 -0.09 -9.97 -11.47
C PHE A 198 -0.79 -9.39 -10.24
N PHE A 199 -1.77 -8.53 -10.47
CA PHE A 199 -2.77 -8.07 -9.50
C PHE A 199 -4.17 -8.41 -10.00
N ARG A 200 -4.98 -9.12 -9.18
CA ARG A 200 -6.36 -9.53 -9.50
C ARG A 200 -7.29 -9.37 -8.30
N PRO A 201 -8.60 -9.13 -8.50
CA PRO A 201 -9.58 -9.36 -7.46
C PRO A 201 -9.72 -10.86 -7.17
N VAL A 202 -9.95 -11.21 -5.90
CA VAL A 202 -10.26 -12.58 -5.51
C VAL A 202 -11.57 -13.01 -6.17
N SER A 203 -11.58 -14.20 -6.77
CA SER A 203 -12.74 -14.81 -7.41
C SER A 203 -13.05 -16.17 -6.79
N LYS A 204 -14.22 -16.74 -7.13
CA LYS A 204 -14.60 -18.10 -6.69
C LYS A 204 -13.63 -19.20 -7.19
N GLU A 205 -12.82 -18.90 -8.20
CA GLU A 205 -11.87 -19.81 -8.83
C GLU A 205 -10.44 -19.66 -8.29
N THR A 206 -10.16 -18.62 -7.51
CA THR A 206 -8.87 -18.43 -6.84
C THR A 206 -8.59 -19.64 -5.95
N GLY A 207 -7.63 -20.49 -6.37
CA GLY A 207 -7.28 -21.75 -5.69
C GLY A 207 -7.93 -23.04 -6.21
N LYS A 208 -8.64 -23.00 -7.35
CA LYS A 208 -9.20 -24.21 -8.00
C LYS A 208 -8.32 -24.82 -9.09
N THR A 209 -7.43 -24.04 -9.71
CA THR A 209 -6.40 -24.55 -10.62
C THR A 209 -5.20 -25.04 -9.80
N GLY A 210 -4.62 -26.20 -10.16
CA GLY A 210 -3.64 -26.95 -9.35
C GLY A 210 -2.47 -26.13 -8.77
N SER A 211 -1.93 -26.64 -7.65
CA SER A 211 -1.08 -25.95 -6.65
C SER A 211 -1.67 -24.59 -6.23
N GLY A 212 -2.19 -24.49 -5.00
CA GLY A 212 -2.92 -23.31 -4.53
C GLY A 212 -2.14 -21.99 -4.68
N PRO A 213 -2.84 -20.84 -4.69
CA PRO A 213 -2.24 -19.53 -4.88
C PRO A 213 -1.14 -19.28 -3.84
N ARG A 214 -0.08 -18.61 -4.29
CA ARG A 214 1.05 -18.15 -3.45
C ARG A 214 1.03 -16.63 -3.45
N PRO A 215 0.10 -16.02 -2.69
CA PRO A 215 -0.03 -14.58 -2.66
C PRO A 215 1.23 -13.94 -2.09
N HIS A 216 1.75 -12.93 -2.80
CA HIS A 216 2.73 -12.02 -2.23
C HIS A 216 2.03 -11.06 -1.28
N PHE A 217 1.00 -10.34 -1.76
CA PHE A 217 0.10 -9.54 -0.93
C PHE A 217 -1.36 -9.95 -1.10
N VAL A 218 -2.08 -9.87 0.01
CA VAL A 218 -3.54 -9.91 0.04
C VAL A 218 -4.01 -8.63 0.72
N LEU A 219 -4.76 -7.82 -0.01
CA LEU A 219 -5.34 -6.57 0.46
C LEU A 219 -6.80 -6.82 0.74
N ALA A 220 -7.22 -6.72 2.00
CA ALA A 220 -8.60 -6.90 2.40
C ALA A 220 -9.21 -5.56 2.84
N ASP A 221 -10.25 -5.12 2.13
CA ASP A 221 -11.07 -4.00 2.57
C ASP A 221 -12.31 -4.50 3.33
N GLU A 222 -12.82 -3.69 4.26
CA GLU A 222 -13.97 -4.02 5.11
C GLU A 222 -13.88 -5.38 5.82
N ILE A 223 -12.71 -5.69 6.38
CA ILE A 223 -12.45 -6.97 7.06
C ILE A 223 -13.40 -7.26 8.23
N HIS A 224 -13.98 -6.23 8.85
CA HIS A 224 -14.97 -6.37 9.90
C HIS A 224 -16.31 -6.93 9.40
N GLU A 225 -16.60 -6.80 8.11
CA GLU A 225 -17.78 -7.39 7.45
C GLU A 225 -17.47 -8.76 6.84
N MET A 226 -16.22 -9.19 6.83
CA MET A 226 -15.83 -10.46 6.20
C MET A 226 -16.22 -11.63 7.11
N SER A 227 -17.05 -12.53 6.60
CA SER A 227 -17.32 -13.80 7.26
C SER A 227 -16.14 -14.77 7.10
N ALA A 228 -15.96 -15.66 8.09
CA ALA A 228 -14.96 -16.72 8.02
C ALA A 228 -15.15 -17.56 6.74
N GLY A 229 -14.11 -17.67 5.92
CA GLY A 229 -14.20 -18.33 4.62
C GLY A 229 -12.96 -18.13 3.75
N LYS A 230 -13.09 -18.35 2.43
CA LYS A 230 -11.96 -18.38 1.48
C LYS A 230 -11.07 -17.13 1.45
N ASN A 231 -11.64 -15.96 1.73
CA ASN A 231 -10.85 -14.73 1.81
C ASN A 231 -9.90 -14.75 3.02
N PHE A 232 -10.32 -15.36 4.15
CA PHE A 232 -9.45 -15.59 5.30
C PHE A 232 -8.38 -16.65 5.01
N GLU A 233 -8.73 -17.74 4.33
CA GLU A 233 -7.72 -18.74 3.91
C GLU A 233 -6.64 -18.12 3.01
N LEU A 234 -7.02 -17.21 2.12
CA LEU A 234 -6.05 -16.49 1.28
C LEU A 234 -5.20 -15.52 2.11
N LEU A 235 -5.80 -14.79 3.06
CA LEU A 235 -5.09 -13.93 4.02
C LEU A 235 -4.09 -14.72 4.87
N ASP A 236 -4.41 -15.96 5.23
CA ASP A 236 -3.51 -16.84 5.98
C ASP A 236 -2.40 -17.46 5.13
N ARG A 237 -2.59 -17.55 3.81
CA ARG A 237 -1.57 -18.02 2.86
C ARG A 237 -0.57 -16.95 2.44
N GLY A 238 -0.87 -15.66 2.62
CA GLY A 238 0.05 -14.54 2.36
C GLY A 238 1.10 -14.34 3.45
N LEU A 239 1.65 -15.44 3.98
CA LEU A 239 2.57 -15.48 5.11
C LEU A 239 3.99 -15.85 4.68
#